data_AF-A0A955CH85-F1
#
_entry.id   AF-A0A955CH85-F1
#
_cell.length_a   1.000
_cell.length_b   1.000
_cell.length_c   1.000
_cell.angle_alpha   90.00
_cell.angle_beta   90.00
_cell.angle_gamma   90.00
#
_symmetry.space_group_name_H-M   'P 1'
#
loop_
_entity.id
_entity.type
_entity.pdbx_description
1 polymer ?
#
loop_
_entity_poly.entity_id
_entity_poly.type
_entity_poly.pdbx_seq_one_letter_code
_entity_poly.pdbx_strand_id
1 'polypeptide(L)'
;MPLALATSTVRARAILPRCAAPHVHRRTRDGFTLVELLVVIAIIGVLVSLLLPAIQAAREAARRTSCVNNLRQLAVGLHSYEFANEAFPPGVVNPTGPVRNLPEGNHMSWIALTLRQLGEPARADHVDYTVGAYHQRNDPVRHTQITWMLCPSYWGPDGPFSNYAGVHHDVEAPIDADNHGMLFLNSRVTFDDIRDGAAYTLLVGEKMPFADTDLGWMSGTPATLRNTGSPPNVASSRANRSLPVSLPWDEELSEQAVSLTATDEGWTVEESTLPEYQFPYEGAIDTSDATAEIDGQEAKPSQADEAAGDDRRVADDNASESADAGSAVANSSQADPFIKLGGNRIQPLYVGGLASSHPGVVNFTCADGSVRSLSDGVSKTIYQRLGHRFDGEIVEEFW
;
A
#
# COMPACT_ATOMS: atom_id res chain seq x y z
N MET A 1 -33.76 -12.99 82.13
CA MET A 1 -34.24 -12.32 83.35
C MET A 1 -33.03 -12.00 84.23
N PRO A 2 -32.94 -10.85 84.92
CA PRO A 2 -33.72 -9.62 84.74
C PRO A 2 -32.92 -8.30 85.04
N LEU A 3 -33.65 -7.17 84.89
CA LEU A 3 -33.63 -5.92 85.68
C LEU A 3 -32.33 -5.07 85.66
N ALA A 4 -32.26 -3.89 85.02
CA ALA A 4 -33.03 -2.64 85.16
C ALA A 4 -32.76 -1.84 86.45
N LEU A 5 -32.86 -0.51 86.30
CA LEU A 5 -32.95 0.57 87.30
C LEU A 5 -31.59 1.18 87.71
N ALA A 6 -31.43 2.49 87.90
CA ALA A 6 -32.28 3.65 87.64
C ALA A 6 -31.42 4.93 87.81
N THR A 7 -31.80 5.98 87.08
CA THR A 7 -31.87 7.40 87.47
C THR A 7 -30.80 8.00 88.41
N SER A 8 -30.19 9.11 87.99
CA SER A 8 -30.54 10.43 88.54
C SER A 8 -29.83 11.56 87.81
N THR A 9 -30.61 12.56 87.46
CA THR A 9 -30.24 13.83 86.84
C THR A 9 -29.67 14.81 87.86
N VAL A 10 -28.54 15.45 87.56
CA VAL A 10 -28.21 16.77 88.12
C VAL A 10 -27.81 17.70 86.99
N ARG A 11 -28.63 18.75 86.80
CA ARG A 11 -28.43 19.85 85.85
C ARG A 11 -27.29 20.75 86.32
N ALA A 12 -26.20 20.81 85.56
CA ALA A 12 -25.25 21.91 85.61
C ALA A 12 -25.58 22.90 84.49
N ARG A 13 -26.01 24.11 84.86
CA ARG A 13 -26.19 25.26 83.95
C ARG A 13 -24.80 25.67 83.43
N ALA A 14 -24.43 25.21 82.24
CA ALA A 14 -23.31 25.77 81.51
C ALA A 14 -23.72 27.14 80.94
N ILE A 15 -23.03 28.18 81.39
CA ILE A 15 -23.09 29.53 80.82
C ILE A 15 -22.37 29.46 79.47
N LEU A 16 -23.13 29.36 78.38
CA LEU A 16 -22.57 29.42 77.04
C LEU A 16 -22.09 30.85 76.74
N PRO A 17 -20.86 31.04 76.24
CA PRO A 17 -20.44 32.34 75.70
C PRO A 17 -21.31 32.69 74.49
N ARG A 18 -21.77 33.94 74.43
CA ARG A 18 -22.41 34.51 73.23
C ARG A 18 -21.44 34.39 72.05
N CYS A 19 -21.66 33.44 71.15
CA CYS A 19 -21.10 33.49 69.81
C CYS A 19 -21.67 34.74 69.13
N ALA A 20 -20.82 35.74 68.89
CA ALA A 20 -21.15 36.87 68.04
C ALA A 20 -21.54 36.34 66.64
N ALA A 21 -22.67 36.79 66.12
CA ALA A 21 -23.10 36.44 64.78
C ALA A 21 -22.04 36.92 63.77
N PRO A 22 -21.65 36.11 62.77
CA PRO A 22 -20.80 36.59 61.70
C PRO A 22 -21.55 37.72 60.98
N HIS A 23 -20.91 38.90 60.90
CA HIS A 23 -21.36 39.95 60.01
C HIS A 23 -21.33 39.38 58.58
N VAL A 24 -22.51 39.02 58.06
CA VAL A 24 -22.69 38.70 56.65
C VAL A 24 -22.47 40.01 55.90
N HIS A 25 -21.24 40.28 55.48
CA HIS A 25 -21.00 41.25 54.43
C HIS A 25 -21.78 40.74 53.21
N ARG A 26 -22.92 41.38 52.93
CA ARG A 26 -23.56 41.29 51.62
C ARG A 26 -22.51 41.74 50.62
N ARG A 27 -21.81 40.79 50.00
CA ARG A 27 -21.07 41.06 48.78
C ARG A 27 -22.10 41.60 47.82
N THR A 28 -22.02 42.90 47.54
CA THR A 28 -22.67 43.49 46.39
C THR A 28 -22.20 42.66 45.21
N ARG A 29 -23.12 41.89 44.62
CA ARG A 29 -22.84 41.22 43.36
C ARG A 29 -22.81 42.34 42.33
N ASP A 30 -21.62 42.76 41.94
CA ASP A 30 -21.47 43.66 40.81
C ASP A 30 -22.08 42.95 39.60
N GLY A 31 -23.16 43.53 39.08
CA GLY A 31 -23.88 42.99 37.94
C GLY A 31 -23.05 43.22 36.69
N PHE A 32 -22.78 42.15 35.94
CA PHE A 32 -22.05 42.23 34.69
C PHE A 32 -22.89 42.97 33.65
N THR A 33 -22.33 44.01 33.05
CA THR A 33 -23.05 44.76 32.01
C THR A 33 -23.04 43.96 30.70
N LEU A 34 -24.10 44.10 29.90
CA LEU A 34 -24.18 43.46 28.58
C LEU A 34 -22.99 43.86 27.68
N VAL A 35 -22.49 45.09 27.85
CA VAL A 35 -21.35 45.61 27.10
C VAL A 35 -20.05 44.93 27.50
N GLU A 36 -19.80 44.73 28.79
CA GLU A 36 -18.60 44.00 29.26
C GLU A 36 -18.58 42.57 28.73
N LEU A 37 -19.73 41.89 28.70
CA LEU A 37 -19.84 40.56 28.09
C LEU A 37 -19.53 40.58 26.61
N LEU A 38 -20.11 41.54 25.88
CA LEU A 38 -19.96 41.66 24.45
C LEU A 38 -18.50 41.91 24.05
N VAL A 39 -17.79 42.76 24.79
CA VAL A 39 -16.36 43.03 24.54
C VAL A 39 -15.51 41.78 24.77
N VAL A 40 -15.75 41.04 25.85
CA VAL A 40 -14.98 39.83 26.16
C VAL A 40 -15.18 38.76 25.10
N ILE A 41 -16.42 38.49 24.69
CA ILE A 41 -16.67 37.50 23.62
C ILE A 41 -16.09 37.97 22.28
N ALA A 42 -16.08 39.28 22.01
CA ALA A 42 -15.46 39.83 20.80
C ALA A 42 -13.94 39.60 20.79
N ILE A 43 -13.27 39.86 21.92
CA ILE A 43 -11.81 39.62 22.04
C ILE A 43 -11.51 38.12 21.90
N ILE A 44 -12.23 37.25 22.61
CA ILE A 44 -12.05 35.79 22.50
C ILE A 44 -12.30 35.33 21.06
N GLY A 45 -13.35 35.83 20.41
CA GLY A 45 -13.67 35.50 19.02
C GLY A 45 -12.55 35.86 18.05
N VAL A 46 -11.94 37.05 18.21
CA VAL A 46 -10.78 37.48 17.41
C VAL A 46 -9.54 36.64 17.71
N LEU A 47 -9.27 36.31 18.97
CA LEU A 47 -8.13 35.47 19.32
C LEU A 47 -8.28 34.05 18.76
N VAL A 48 -9.44 33.43 18.91
CA VAL A 48 -9.69 32.06 18.42
C VAL A 48 -9.67 32.00 16.90
N SER A 49 -10.22 33.00 16.20
CA SER A 49 -10.22 33.03 14.74
C SER A 49 -8.81 33.12 14.14
N LEU A 50 -7.88 33.80 14.82
CA LEU A 50 -6.48 33.87 14.43
C LEU A 50 -5.69 32.62 14.82
N LEU A 51 -6.06 31.93 15.90
CA LEU A 51 -5.35 30.74 16.40
C LEU A 51 -5.74 29.45 15.67
N LEU A 52 -7.00 29.30 15.23
CA LEU A 52 -7.47 28.04 14.64
C LEU A 52 -6.70 27.62 13.36
N PRO A 53 -6.46 28.51 12.38
CA PRO A 53 -5.67 28.15 11.19
C PRO A 53 -4.22 27.78 11.54
N ALA A 54 -3.64 28.47 12.52
CA ALA A 54 -2.27 28.22 12.97
C ALA A 54 -2.12 26.84 13.62
N ILE A 55 -3.07 26.43 14.46
CA ILE A 55 -3.06 25.11 15.11
C ILE A 55 -3.17 23.99 14.06
N GLN A 56 -3.99 24.17 13.02
CA GLN A 56 -4.14 23.19 11.95
C GLN A 56 -2.86 23.05 11.13
N ALA A 57 -2.25 24.16 10.74
CA ALA A 57 -0.96 24.16 10.04
C ALA A 57 0.14 23.49 10.86
N ALA A 58 0.20 23.77 12.17
CA ALA A 58 1.16 23.14 13.07
C ALA A 58 0.95 21.62 13.19
N ARG A 59 -0.31 21.17 13.28
CA ARG A 59 -0.64 19.73 13.30
C ARG A 59 -0.21 19.03 12.01
N GLU A 60 -0.44 19.66 10.86
CA GLU A 60 -0.04 19.07 9.59
C GLU A 60 1.47 19.00 9.42
N ALA A 61 2.20 20.03 9.86
CA ALA A 61 3.66 20.01 9.89
C ALA A 61 4.20 18.87 10.78
N ALA A 62 3.57 18.60 11.93
CA ALA A 62 3.93 17.48 12.81
C ALA A 62 3.65 16.11 12.16
N ARG A 63 2.51 15.95 11.48
CA ARG A 63 2.20 14.72 10.72
C ARG A 63 3.19 14.49 9.59
N ARG A 64 3.53 15.52 8.82
CA ARG A 64 4.58 15.47 7.79
C ARG A 64 5.93 15.07 8.36
N THR A 65 6.31 15.65 9.51
CA THR A 65 7.57 15.30 10.18
C THR A 65 7.61 13.81 10.56
N SER A 66 6.46 13.24 10.93
CA SER A 66 6.35 11.80 11.21
C SER A 66 6.60 10.96 9.94
N CYS A 67 6.01 11.33 8.81
CA CYS A 67 6.24 10.64 7.53
C CYS A 67 7.69 10.76 7.05
N VAL A 68 8.31 11.94 7.19
CA VAL A 68 9.74 12.13 6.90
C VAL A 68 10.61 11.23 7.79
N ASN A 69 10.24 11.04 9.06
CA ASN A 69 10.95 10.13 9.96
C ASN A 69 10.76 8.65 9.58
N ASN A 70 9.59 8.27 9.07
CA ASN A 70 9.34 6.93 8.55
C ASN A 70 10.18 6.66 7.29
N LEU A 71 10.29 7.64 6.38
CA LEU A 71 11.21 7.57 5.24
C LEU A 71 12.67 7.41 5.65
N ARG A 72 13.12 8.12 6.70
CA ARG A 72 14.47 7.92 7.26
C ARG A 72 14.68 6.51 7.80
N GLN A 73 13.68 5.93 8.46
CA GLN A 73 13.74 4.53 8.92
C GLN A 73 13.83 3.55 7.75
N LEU A 74 13.05 3.77 6.68
CA LEU A 74 13.15 3.00 5.44
C LEU A 74 14.54 3.12 4.81
N ALA A 75 15.08 4.33 4.73
CA ALA A 75 16.43 4.59 4.23
C ALA A 75 17.48 3.75 4.98
N VAL A 76 17.49 3.85 6.32
CA VAL A 76 18.44 3.12 7.16
C VAL A 76 18.27 1.60 6.98
N GLY A 77 17.04 1.09 6.90
CA GLY A 77 16.79 -0.33 6.68
C GLY A 77 17.26 -0.82 5.30
N LEU A 78 17.02 -0.02 4.25
CA LEU A 78 17.47 -0.34 2.89
C LEU A 78 18.99 -0.33 2.77
N HIS A 79 19.68 0.65 3.36
CA HIS A 79 21.14 0.65 3.42
C HIS A 79 21.69 -0.49 4.29
N SER A 80 21.00 -0.85 5.37
CA SER A 80 21.40 -2.01 6.19
C SER A 80 21.24 -3.33 5.43
N TYR A 81 20.25 -3.42 4.55
CA TYR A 81 20.08 -4.55 3.65
C TYR A 81 21.19 -4.56 2.59
N GLU A 82 21.46 -3.41 1.97
CA GLU A 82 22.52 -3.26 0.97
C GLU A 82 23.89 -3.63 1.55
N PHE A 83 24.21 -3.15 2.75
CA PHE A 83 25.45 -3.50 3.43
C PHE A 83 25.60 -5.01 3.69
N ALA A 84 24.49 -5.71 3.94
CA ALA A 84 24.50 -7.14 4.22
C ALA A 84 24.48 -8.03 2.96
N ASN A 85 23.97 -7.52 1.83
CA ASN A 85 23.74 -8.30 0.60
C ASN A 85 24.55 -7.79 -0.61
N GLU A 86 25.32 -6.71 -0.42
CA GLU A 86 26.11 -5.98 -1.43
C GLU A 86 25.27 -5.43 -2.59
N ALA A 87 23.97 -5.26 -2.38
CA ALA A 87 23.03 -4.69 -3.34
C ALA A 87 21.73 -4.28 -2.63
N PHE A 88 21.06 -3.24 -3.15
CA PHE A 88 19.70 -2.90 -2.76
C PHE A 88 18.75 -4.08 -3.03
N PRO A 89 17.67 -4.23 -2.24
CA PRO A 89 16.74 -5.33 -2.42
C PRO A 89 16.05 -5.24 -3.79
N PRO A 90 15.68 -6.39 -4.39
CA PRO A 90 14.79 -6.37 -5.54
C PRO A 90 13.45 -5.73 -5.15
N GLY A 91 12.89 -4.92 -6.04
CA GLY A 91 11.56 -4.32 -5.82
C GLY A 91 10.48 -5.39 -5.65
N VAL A 92 10.60 -6.45 -6.44
CA VAL A 92 9.78 -7.65 -6.37
C VAL A 92 10.57 -8.88 -6.81
N VAL A 93 10.34 -10.01 -6.16
CA VAL A 93 10.85 -11.32 -6.62
C VAL A 93 9.73 -12.09 -7.32
N ASN A 94 9.94 -12.42 -8.60
CA ASN A 94 9.02 -13.23 -9.38
C ASN A 94 9.77 -13.99 -10.49
N PRO A 95 9.44 -15.25 -10.80
CA PRO A 95 10.13 -15.98 -11.87
C PRO A 95 9.88 -15.40 -13.27
N THR A 96 8.76 -14.69 -13.48
CA THR A 96 8.36 -14.15 -14.78
C THR A 96 8.00 -12.67 -14.69
N GLY A 97 8.38 -11.89 -15.70
CA GLY A 97 7.92 -10.53 -15.94
C GLY A 97 7.06 -10.45 -17.21
N PRO A 98 6.40 -9.31 -17.46
CA PRO A 98 6.18 -8.20 -16.52
C PRO A 98 5.20 -8.59 -15.39
N VAL A 99 5.37 -7.99 -14.22
CA VAL A 99 4.51 -8.27 -13.05
C VAL A 99 3.11 -7.72 -13.29
N ARG A 100 2.11 -8.58 -13.11
CA ARG A 100 0.69 -8.24 -13.22
C ARG A 100 0.13 -7.82 -11.86
N ASN A 101 -0.80 -6.88 -11.89
CA ASN A 101 -1.49 -6.31 -10.73
C ASN A 101 -2.56 -7.25 -10.15
N LEU A 102 -2.20 -8.52 -9.96
CA LEU A 102 -3.08 -9.60 -9.55
C LEU A 102 -2.45 -10.37 -8.38
N PRO A 103 -3.29 -10.99 -7.53
CA PRO A 103 -2.82 -11.86 -6.44
C PRO A 103 -2.36 -13.23 -6.97
N GLU A 104 -1.41 -13.23 -7.91
CA GLU A 104 -0.82 -14.40 -8.54
C GLU A 104 0.70 -14.40 -8.42
N GLY A 105 1.35 -15.54 -8.66
CA GLY A 105 2.82 -15.63 -8.64
C GLY A 105 3.45 -15.47 -7.26
N ASN A 106 4.76 -15.22 -7.26
CA ASN A 106 5.52 -15.02 -6.02
C ASN A 106 5.27 -13.61 -5.48
N HIS A 107 5.48 -12.59 -6.32
CA HIS A 107 5.25 -11.17 -6.03
C HIS A 107 5.75 -10.74 -4.63
N MET A 108 6.84 -11.29 -4.14
CA MET A 108 7.37 -10.93 -2.82
C MET A 108 8.00 -9.54 -2.88
N SER A 109 7.50 -8.59 -2.09
CA SER A 109 7.95 -7.20 -2.12
C SER A 109 9.30 -6.97 -1.45
N TRP A 110 9.98 -5.89 -1.84
CA TRP A 110 11.17 -5.39 -1.13
C TRP A 110 10.91 -5.15 0.37
N ILE A 111 9.68 -4.77 0.77
CA ILE A 111 9.32 -4.56 2.18
C ILE A 111 9.42 -5.88 2.95
N ALA A 112 8.87 -6.96 2.39
CA ALA A 112 8.92 -8.29 3.01
C ALA A 112 10.36 -8.82 3.16
N LEU A 113 11.22 -8.51 2.19
CA LEU A 113 12.64 -8.89 2.19
C LEU A 113 13.48 -8.06 3.18
N THR A 114 13.02 -6.87 3.55
CA THR A 114 13.77 -5.94 4.43
C THR A 114 13.19 -5.82 5.84
N LEU A 115 12.13 -6.56 6.18
CA LEU A 115 11.44 -6.47 7.48
C LEU A 115 12.39 -6.52 8.68
N ARG A 116 13.39 -7.41 8.65
CA ARG A 116 14.36 -7.54 9.73
C ARG A 116 15.19 -6.27 9.90
N GLN A 117 15.67 -5.67 8.81
CA GLN A 117 16.40 -4.41 8.79
C GLN A 117 15.51 -3.21 9.14
N LEU A 118 14.20 -3.31 8.88
CA LEU A 118 13.20 -2.31 9.25
C LEU A 118 12.75 -2.38 10.72
N GLY A 119 13.33 -3.25 11.53
CA GLY A 119 12.99 -3.39 12.95
C GLY A 119 11.76 -4.25 13.21
N GLU A 120 11.35 -5.10 12.26
CA GLU A 120 10.24 -6.05 12.38
C GLU A 120 10.72 -7.53 12.34
N PRO A 121 11.73 -7.95 13.14
CA PRO A 121 12.29 -9.30 13.06
C PRO A 121 11.26 -10.39 13.39
N ALA A 122 10.32 -10.12 14.32
CA ALA A 122 9.27 -11.06 14.66
C ALA A 122 8.34 -11.36 13.47
N ARG A 123 8.07 -10.36 12.62
CA ARG A 123 7.29 -10.60 11.39
C ARG A 123 8.11 -11.31 10.35
N ALA A 124 9.37 -10.92 10.19
CA ALA A 124 10.29 -11.56 9.25
C ALA A 124 10.40 -13.08 9.51
N ASP A 125 10.47 -13.50 10.78
CA ASP A 125 10.55 -14.91 11.17
C ASP A 125 9.28 -15.72 10.88
N HIS A 126 8.14 -15.04 10.68
CA HIS A 126 6.87 -15.66 10.32
C HIS A 126 6.58 -15.66 8.82
N VAL A 127 7.42 -15.02 7.99
CA VAL A 127 7.27 -15.06 6.53
C VAL A 127 7.89 -16.35 6.01
N ASP A 128 7.11 -17.15 5.28
CA ASP A 128 7.62 -18.26 4.49
C ASP A 128 8.08 -17.73 3.12
N TYR A 129 9.40 -17.51 2.98
CA TYR A 129 10.02 -17.01 1.76
C TYR A 129 10.12 -18.08 0.65
N THR A 130 9.78 -19.34 0.93
CA THR A 130 9.80 -20.42 -0.08
C THR A 130 8.55 -20.41 -0.97
N VAL A 131 7.52 -19.69 -0.56
CA VAL A 131 6.23 -19.57 -1.24
C VAL A 131 5.91 -18.10 -1.58
N GLY A 132 4.97 -17.89 -2.49
CA GLY A 132 4.53 -16.55 -2.87
C GLY A 132 3.85 -15.75 -1.76
N ALA A 133 3.80 -14.43 -1.94
CA ALA A 133 3.14 -13.48 -1.05
C ALA A 133 1.66 -13.82 -0.81
N TYR A 134 0.97 -14.37 -1.82
CA TYR A 134 -0.46 -14.69 -1.74
C TYR A 134 -0.75 -16.10 -1.20
N HIS A 135 0.27 -16.90 -0.93
CA HIS A 135 0.08 -18.25 -0.44
C HIS A 135 -0.51 -18.23 0.98
N GLN A 136 -1.41 -19.18 1.29
CA GLN A 136 -2.14 -19.22 2.56
C GLN A 136 -1.24 -19.26 3.80
N ARG A 137 -0.03 -19.83 3.67
CA ARG A 137 0.98 -19.83 4.75
C ARG A 137 1.40 -18.43 5.18
N ASN A 138 1.40 -17.47 4.25
CA ASN A 138 1.75 -16.09 4.52
C ASN A 138 0.52 -15.24 4.92
N ASP A 139 -0.70 -15.78 4.86
CA ASP A 139 -1.94 -15.05 5.24
C ASP A 139 -1.87 -14.43 6.65
N PRO A 140 -1.41 -15.12 7.71
CA PRO A 140 -1.38 -14.55 9.05
C PRO A 140 -0.52 -13.28 9.11
N VAL A 141 0.63 -13.28 8.44
CA VAL A 141 1.55 -12.13 8.42
C VAL A 141 1.06 -11.06 7.45
N ARG A 142 0.63 -11.45 6.25
CA ARG A 142 0.15 -10.54 5.19
C ARG A 142 -1.00 -9.67 5.65
N HIS A 143 -1.92 -10.18 6.48
CA HIS A 143 -3.04 -9.39 6.99
C HIS A 143 -2.70 -8.54 8.23
N THR A 144 -1.46 -8.59 8.73
CA THR A 144 -1.05 -7.70 9.81
C THR A 144 -0.67 -6.32 9.30
N GLN A 145 -1.13 -5.29 10.01
CA GLN A 145 -0.78 -3.90 9.71
C GLN A 145 0.54 -3.52 10.41
N ILE A 146 1.36 -2.73 9.72
CA ILE A 146 2.59 -2.15 10.26
C ILE A 146 2.34 -0.64 10.42
N THR A 147 2.04 -0.21 11.64
CA THR A 147 1.48 1.12 11.91
C THR A 147 2.38 2.26 11.47
N TRP A 148 3.70 2.12 11.57
CA TRP A 148 4.63 3.18 11.18
C TRP A 148 4.79 3.31 9.66
N MET A 149 4.39 2.30 8.87
CA MET A 149 4.33 2.41 7.41
C MET A 149 3.10 3.16 6.90
N LEU A 150 2.23 3.63 7.81
CA LEU A 150 1.07 4.44 7.47
C LEU A 150 1.33 5.92 7.68
N CYS A 151 0.78 6.73 6.78
CA CYS A 151 0.78 8.17 6.90
C CYS A 151 -0.32 8.63 7.88
N PRO A 152 -0.03 9.39 8.94
CA PRO A 152 -1.04 9.90 9.87
C PRO A 152 -2.06 10.87 9.24
N SER A 153 -1.75 11.40 8.05
CA SER A 153 -2.65 12.24 7.25
C SER A 153 -3.48 11.44 6.23
N TYR A 154 -3.27 10.12 6.12
CA TYR A 154 -4.07 9.27 5.24
C TYR A 154 -5.52 9.19 5.73
N TRP A 155 -6.46 9.36 4.82
CA TRP A 155 -7.90 9.46 5.09
C TRP A 155 -8.69 8.22 4.64
N GLY A 156 -8.02 7.21 4.08
CA GLY A 156 -8.64 5.95 3.70
C GLY A 156 -8.77 4.96 4.87
N PRO A 157 -9.38 3.79 4.64
CA PRO A 157 -9.55 2.78 5.66
C PRO A 157 -8.20 2.20 6.08
N ASP A 158 -8.04 1.83 7.36
CA ASP A 158 -6.86 1.09 7.81
C ASP A 158 -6.78 -0.28 7.11
N GLY A 159 -5.55 -0.73 6.86
CA GLY A 159 -5.31 -2.04 6.25
C GLY A 159 -3.83 -2.42 6.19
N PRO A 160 -3.54 -3.66 5.77
CA PRO A 160 -2.17 -4.16 5.69
C PRO A 160 -1.47 -3.68 4.40
N PHE A 161 -1.48 -2.38 4.15
CA PHE A 161 -0.78 -1.75 3.03
C PHE A 161 0.28 -0.77 3.55
N SER A 162 1.08 -0.22 2.64
CA SER A 162 2.08 0.80 2.93
C SER A 162 1.67 2.13 2.32
N ASN A 163 2.00 3.26 2.96
CA ASN A 163 1.97 4.59 2.36
C ASN A 163 3.31 4.98 1.71
N TYR A 164 4.23 4.02 1.57
CA TYR A 164 5.54 4.21 0.95
C TYR A 164 5.76 3.16 -0.13
N ALA A 165 6.38 3.56 -1.23
CA ALA A 165 6.68 2.68 -2.36
C ALA A 165 8.08 2.96 -2.90
N GLY A 166 8.72 1.89 -3.36
CA GLY A 166 9.97 1.96 -4.12
C GLY A 166 9.76 2.54 -5.51
N VAL A 167 10.77 3.23 -6.01
CA VAL A 167 10.78 3.75 -7.38
C VAL A 167 11.33 2.67 -8.30
N HIS A 168 10.48 2.12 -9.17
CA HIS A 168 10.89 1.05 -10.09
C HIS A 168 11.32 1.59 -11.46
N HIS A 169 10.76 2.71 -11.92
CA HIS A 169 11.05 3.25 -13.25
C HIS A 169 10.78 4.75 -13.36
N ASP A 170 11.37 5.38 -14.38
CA ASP A 170 11.29 6.80 -14.65
C ASP A 170 10.01 7.20 -15.42
N VAL A 171 9.49 6.31 -16.27
CA VAL A 171 8.25 6.48 -17.04
C VAL A 171 7.16 5.49 -16.60
N GLU A 172 5.91 5.70 -17.06
CA GLU A 172 4.85 4.71 -16.83
C GLU A 172 5.18 3.44 -17.62
N ALA A 173 5.54 2.39 -16.90
CA ALA A 173 5.69 1.04 -17.42
C ALA A 173 5.24 0.02 -16.35
N PRO A 174 4.86 -1.21 -16.73
CA PRO A 174 4.94 -2.40 -15.91
C PRO A 174 6.28 -2.55 -15.21
N ILE A 175 6.19 -3.24 -14.07
CA ILE A 175 7.35 -3.65 -13.31
C ILE A 175 7.98 -4.84 -14.02
N ASP A 176 9.17 -4.62 -14.57
CA ASP A 176 9.92 -5.63 -15.31
C ASP A 176 11.44 -5.50 -15.06
N ALA A 177 12.21 -6.46 -15.56
CA ALA A 177 13.64 -6.62 -15.29
C ALA A 177 14.53 -5.58 -16.00
N ASP A 178 13.99 -4.90 -17.01
CA ASP A 178 14.68 -3.86 -17.79
C ASP A 178 14.51 -2.44 -17.23
N ASN A 179 13.73 -2.28 -16.16
CA ASN A 179 13.39 -0.96 -15.65
C ASN A 179 14.61 -0.19 -15.09
N HIS A 180 14.55 1.13 -15.17
CA HIS A 180 15.67 2.04 -14.88
C HIS A 180 15.72 2.61 -13.44
N GLY A 181 14.71 2.37 -12.61
CA GLY A 181 14.69 2.84 -11.22
C GLY A 181 15.58 2.03 -10.29
N MET A 182 15.41 2.22 -8.99
CA MET A 182 16.23 1.55 -7.96
C MET A 182 15.67 0.18 -7.55
N LEU A 183 14.34 0.02 -7.57
CA LEU A 183 13.66 -1.16 -7.03
C LEU A 183 12.70 -1.74 -8.08
N PHE A 184 13.12 -2.75 -8.84
CA PHE A 184 12.30 -3.37 -9.91
C PHE A 184 12.35 -4.90 -9.87
N LEU A 185 11.80 -5.58 -10.88
CA LEU A 185 11.69 -7.04 -10.90
C LEU A 185 13.08 -7.70 -10.84
N ASN A 186 13.30 -8.51 -9.80
CA ASN A 186 14.54 -9.25 -9.56
C ASN A 186 15.81 -8.38 -9.61
N SER A 187 15.68 -7.08 -9.33
CA SER A 187 16.79 -6.14 -9.43
C SER A 187 17.89 -6.42 -8.41
N ARG A 188 19.16 -6.28 -8.83
CA ARG A 188 20.35 -6.30 -7.96
C ARG A 188 21.17 -5.04 -8.23
N VAL A 189 20.68 -3.90 -7.74
CA VAL A 189 21.31 -2.58 -7.96
C VAL A 189 22.34 -2.32 -6.86
N THR A 190 23.54 -1.95 -7.25
CA THR A 190 24.63 -1.54 -6.35
C THR A 190 24.85 -0.03 -6.42
N PHE A 191 25.65 0.53 -5.50
CA PHE A 191 26.02 1.95 -5.58
C PHE A 191 26.78 2.32 -6.87
N ASP A 192 27.53 1.39 -7.45
CA ASP A 192 28.28 1.60 -8.69
C ASP A 192 27.36 1.74 -9.92
N ASP A 193 26.12 1.23 -9.83
CA ASP A 193 25.12 1.35 -10.89
C ASP A 193 24.44 2.73 -10.92
N ILE A 194 24.65 3.56 -9.87
CA ILE A 194 24.00 4.87 -9.70
C ILE A 194 24.89 5.98 -10.25
N ARG A 195 24.95 6.08 -11.58
CA ARG A 195 25.87 6.98 -12.28
C ARG A 195 25.45 8.45 -12.22
N ASP A 196 24.16 8.71 -12.01
CA ASP A 196 23.60 10.07 -11.95
C ASP A 196 23.80 10.73 -10.57
N GLY A 197 24.34 9.95 -9.62
CA GLY A 197 24.64 10.36 -8.26
C GLY A 197 23.54 9.96 -7.27
N ALA A 198 23.93 9.25 -6.22
CA ALA A 198 23.00 8.71 -5.22
C ALA A 198 22.13 9.78 -4.51
N ALA A 199 22.60 11.03 -4.44
CA ALA A 199 21.85 12.15 -3.89
C ALA A 199 20.71 12.67 -4.80
N TYR A 200 20.73 12.28 -6.08
CA TYR A 200 19.78 12.73 -7.11
C TYR A 200 18.91 11.58 -7.65
N THR A 201 19.17 10.34 -7.27
CA THR A 201 18.31 9.19 -7.64
C THR A 201 17.32 8.89 -6.52
N LEU A 202 16.03 8.87 -6.84
CA LEU A 202 14.95 8.52 -5.90
C LEU A 202 14.93 7.02 -5.66
N LEU A 203 14.87 6.63 -4.39
CA LEU A 203 14.85 5.25 -3.94
C LEU A 203 13.43 4.83 -3.51
N VAL A 204 12.84 5.59 -2.58
CA VAL A 204 11.49 5.35 -2.04
C VAL A 204 10.78 6.69 -1.91
N GLY A 205 9.47 6.72 -2.13
CA GLY A 205 8.66 7.89 -1.79
C GLY A 205 7.30 7.53 -1.23
N GLU A 206 6.57 8.57 -0.87
CA GLU A 206 5.19 8.43 -0.41
C GLU A 206 4.28 7.97 -1.55
N LYS A 207 3.32 7.11 -1.23
CA LYS A 207 2.21 6.73 -2.12
C LYS A 207 0.87 6.83 -1.41
N MET A 208 -0.18 7.03 -2.20
CA MET A 208 -1.55 6.82 -1.75
C MET A 208 -2.02 5.40 -2.12
N PRO A 209 -2.33 4.54 -1.14
CA PRO A 209 -2.88 3.22 -1.38
C PRO A 209 -4.35 3.32 -1.79
N PHE A 210 -4.76 2.39 -2.65
CA PHE A 210 -6.12 2.26 -3.14
C PHE A 210 -6.78 1.09 -2.44
N ALA A 211 -7.50 1.34 -1.36
CA ALA A 211 -7.98 0.27 -0.47
C ALA A 211 -8.77 -0.87 -1.15
N ASP A 212 -9.36 -0.64 -2.32
CA ASP A 212 -10.12 -1.62 -3.11
C ASP A 212 -9.25 -2.49 -4.06
N THR A 213 -8.05 -2.04 -4.41
CA THR A 213 -7.17 -2.70 -5.40
C THR A 213 -5.73 -2.86 -4.90
N ASP A 214 -5.43 -2.42 -3.68
CA ASP A 214 -4.12 -2.57 -3.05
C ASP A 214 -3.97 -3.98 -2.48
N LEU A 215 -2.93 -4.68 -2.92
CA LEU A 215 -2.64 -6.06 -2.54
C LEU A 215 -1.81 -6.18 -1.26
N GLY A 216 -1.52 -5.04 -0.61
CA GLY A 216 -0.87 -4.98 0.70
C GLY A 216 0.66 -4.88 0.64
N TRP A 217 1.27 -4.65 1.80
CA TRP A 217 2.71 -4.36 1.91
C TRP A 217 3.61 -5.54 1.51
N MET A 218 3.11 -6.78 1.54
CA MET A 218 3.88 -7.97 1.12
C MET A 218 3.90 -8.14 -0.42
N SER A 219 3.04 -7.43 -1.14
CA SER A 219 2.88 -7.53 -2.58
C SER A 219 3.81 -6.58 -3.34
N GLY A 220 4.72 -7.16 -4.13
CA GLY A 220 5.65 -6.48 -5.03
C GLY A 220 5.00 -5.97 -6.32
N THR A 221 3.83 -5.38 -6.21
CA THR A 221 3.03 -4.81 -7.30
C THR A 221 2.92 -3.28 -7.08
N PRO A 222 1.96 -2.54 -7.68
CA PRO A 222 1.72 -1.14 -7.33
C PRO A 222 1.36 -0.89 -5.86
N ALA A 223 1.14 -1.98 -5.12
CA ALA A 223 1.06 -2.01 -3.66
C ALA A 223 2.35 -1.58 -2.95
N THR A 224 3.53 -1.75 -3.56
CA THR A 224 4.82 -1.34 -2.97
C THR A 224 5.82 -0.72 -3.96
N LEU A 225 5.47 -0.65 -5.25
CA LEU A 225 6.30 -0.05 -6.29
C LEU A 225 5.53 1.02 -7.06
N ARG A 226 6.20 2.09 -7.48
CA ARG A 226 5.65 3.20 -8.27
C ARG A 226 6.69 3.76 -9.24
N ASN A 227 6.24 4.44 -10.29
CA ASN A 227 7.13 5.11 -11.24
C ASN A 227 7.07 6.65 -11.09
N THR A 228 7.96 7.35 -11.79
CA THR A 228 7.96 8.82 -11.88
C THR A 228 7.38 9.33 -13.20
N GLY A 229 6.65 8.50 -13.95
CA GLY A 229 6.17 8.84 -15.29
C GLY A 229 5.09 9.91 -15.34
N SER A 230 4.45 10.17 -14.20
CA SER A 230 3.48 11.23 -14.01
C SER A 230 3.92 12.15 -12.88
N PRO A 231 3.60 13.46 -12.93
CA PRO A 231 3.94 14.37 -11.84
C PRO A 231 3.39 13.89 -10.49
N PRO A 232 4.05 14.26 -9.38
CA PRO A 232 3.60 13.89 -8.04
C PRO A 232 2.12 14.29 -7.83
N ASN A 233 1.36 13.46 -7.10
CA ASN A 233 -0.07 13.66 -6.81
C ASN A 233 -1.05 13.61 -8.02
N VAL A 234 -0.58 13.37 -9.25
CA VAL A 234 -1.47 13.32 -10.45
C VAL A 234 -1.96 11.90 -10.77
N ALA A 235 -1.05 10.94 -10.86
CA ALA A 235 -1.36 9.57 -11.31
C ALA A 235 -2.00 8.67 -10.25
N SER A 236 -2.13 9.15 -9.01
CA SER A 236 -2.87 8.44 -7.96
C SER A 236 -4.40 8.65 -8.06
N SER A 237 -4.92 9.29 -9.10
CA SER A 237 -6.37 9.45 -9.27
C SER A 237 -6.98 8.20 -9.95
N ARG A 238 -8.08 7.67 -9.37
CA ARG A 238 -8.81 6.49 -9.87
C ARG A 238 -9.15 6.55 -11.38
N ALA A 239 -9.23 7.74 -11.95
CA ALA A 239 -9.60 7.98 -13.36
C ALA A 239 -8.55 7.48 -14.38
N ASN A 240 -7.27 7.42 -14.02
CA ASN A 240 -6.21 7.03 -14.97
C ASN A 240 -6.03 5.51 -15.12
N ARG A 241 -6.65 4.68 -14.26
CA ARG A 241 -6.65 3.21 -14.39
C ARG A 241 -7.71 2.67 -15.34
N SER A 242 -8.68 3.49 -15.72
CA SER A 242 -9.79 3.16 -16.62
C SER A 242 -9.59 3.61 -18.06
N LEU A 243 -8.56 4.43 -18.33
CA LEU A 243 -8.24 4.88 -19.69
C LEU A 243 -7.16 3.97 -20.25
N PRO A 244 -7.33 3.32 -21.42
CA PRO A 244 -6.26 2.56 -22.06
C PRO A 244 -5.05 3.48 -22.21
N VAL A 245 -4.03 3.27 -21.38
CA VAL A 245 -2.73 3.89 -21.60
C VAL A 245 -2.08 3.01 -22.63
N SER A 246 -1.79 3.55 -23.81
CA SER A 246 -0.97 2.85 -24.80
C SER A 246 0.41 2.67 -24.18
N LEU A 247 0.75 1.44 -23.83
CA LEU A 247 2.07 1.07 -23.37
C LEU A 247 3.05 1.09 -24.57
N PRO A 248 4.32 1.45 -24.38
CA PRO A 248 5.29 1.55 -25.48
C PRO A 248 5.44 0.28 -26.34
N TRP A 249 5.10 -0.91 -25.82
CA TRP A 249 5.13 -2.20 -26.53
C TRP A 249 3.75 -2.67 -27.03
N ASP A 250 2.72 -1.83 -26.99
CA ASP A 250 1.38 -2.19 -27.49
C ASP A 250 1.33 -2.37 -29.02
N GLU A 251 2.35 -1.93 -29.78
CA GLU A 251 2.43 -2.20 -31.22
C GLU A 251 2.97 -3.61 -31.53
N GLU A 252 3.86 -4.17 -30.69
CA GLU A 252 4.57 -5.42 -30.95
C GLU A 252 3.74 -6.68 -30.60
N LEU A 253 2.80 -6.56 -29.66
CA LEU A 253 1.87 -7.64 -29.29
C LEU A 253 0.76 -7.88 -30.32
N SER A 254 0.63 -7.03 -31.34
CA SER A 254 -0.32 -7.23 -32.44
C SER A 254 0.16 -8.24 -33.49
N GLU A 255 1.48 -8.47 -33.58
CA GLU A 255 2.08 -9.40 -34.56
C GLU A 255 2.46 -10.77 -33.96
N GLN A 256 2.48 -10.90 -32.62
CA GLN A 256 2.69 -12.18 -31.91
C GLN A 256 1.41 -12.85 -31.42
N ALA A 257 0.24 -12.41 -31.89
CA ALA A 257 -0.96 -13.22 -31.81
C ALA A 257 -0.78 -14.44 -32.71
N VAL A 258 -0.29 -15.54 -32.13
CA VAL A 258 -0.28 -16.88 -32.71
C VAL A 258 -1.63 -17.10 -33.39
N SER A 259 -1.61 -17.17 -34.73
CA SER A 259 -2.80 -17.45 -35.51
C SER A 259 -3.23 -18.88 -35.22
N LEU A 260 -4.17 -19.04 -34.28
CA LEU A 260 -4.87 -20.29 -34.09
C LEU A 260 -5.88 -20.46 -35.25
N THR A 261 -5.41 -20.94 -36.39
CA THR A 261 -6.29 -21.46 -37.44
C THR A 261 -6.73 -22.85 -37.05
N ALA A 262 -8.00 -22.98 -36.63
CA ALA A 262 -8.65 -24.27 -36.52
C ALA A 262 -8.76 -24.89 -37.92
N THR A 263 -8.20 -26.08 -38.10
CA THR A 263 -8.60 -27.00 -39.17
C THR A 263 -9.42 -28.11 -38.53
N ASP A 264 -10.32 -28.71 -39.29
CA ASP A 264 -11.38 -29.61 -38.79
C ASP A 264 -10.88 -30.95 -38.21
N GLU A 265 -9.57 -31.17 -38.03
CA GLU A 265 -9.00 -32.43 -37.52
C GLU A 265 -7.95 -32.22 -36.40
N GLY A 266 -8.40 -31.93 -35.18
CA GLY A 266 -7.64 -32.12 -33.94
C GLY A 266 -6.42 -31.20 -33.69
N TRP A 267 -5.94 -31.17 -32.43
CA TRP A 267 -4.79 -30.37 -32.01
C TRP A 267 -3.49 -31.12 -32.32
N THR A 268 -2.66 -30.59 -33.22
CA THR A 268 -1.25 -30.97 -33.33
C THR A 268 -0.39 -29.74 -33.08
N VAL A 269 0.66 -29.90 -32.26
CA VAL A 269 1.66 -28.88 -32.01
C VAL A 269 2.81 -29.16 -32.98
N GLU A 270 3.00 -28.30 -33.98
CA GLU A 270 4.27 -28.25 -34.70
C GLU A 270 5.28 -27.44 -33.88
N GLU A 271 6.31 -28.14 -33.42
CA GLU A 271 7.48 -27.57 -32.77
C GLU A 271 8.29 -26.79 -33.82
N SER A 272 8.17 -25.45 -33.84
CA SER A 272 9.02 -24.59 -34.68
C SER A 272 9.87 -23.66 -33.83
N THR A 273 11.16 -24.01 -33.84
CA THR A 273 12.39 -23.29 -33.45
C THR A 273 12.26 -21.82 -33.04
N LEU A 274 12.32 -21.56 -31.73
CA LEU A 274 12.76 -20.28 -31.19
C LEU A 274 14.29 -20.18 -31.28
N PRO A 275 14.87 -18.99 -31.56
CA PRO A 275 16.31 -18.80 -31.52
C PRO A 275 16.82 -19.02 -30.09
N GLU A 276 17.85 -19.85 -29.98
CA GLU A 276 18.55 -20.20 -28.75
C GLU A 276 19.15 -18.93 -28.13
N TYR A 277 18.48 -18.37 -27.12
CA TYR A 277 19.03 -17.28 -26.31
C TYR A 277 19.95 -17.89 -25.25
N GLN A 278 21.26 -17.77 -25.48
CA GLN A 278 22.28 -18.35 -24.61
C GLN A 278 22.47 -17.47 -23.36
N PHE A 279 21.96 -17.95 -22.23
CA PHE A 279 22.12 -17.31 -20.92
C PHE A 279 23.58 -17.42 -20.43
N PRO A 280 24.22 -16.33 -19.96
CA PRO A 280 25.54 -16.40 -19.35
C PRO A 280 25.42 -16.67 -17.84
N TYR A 281 25.02 -17.87 -17.43
CA TYR A 281 25.31 -18.39 -16.09
C TYR A 281 25.18 -19.93 -16.04
N GLU A 282 26.23 -20.64 -16.46
CA GLU A 282 26.41 -22.06 -16.11
C GLU A 282 27.20 -22.15 -14.80
N GLY A 283 26.47 -22.38 -13.71
CA GLY A 283 27.01 -22.76 -12.40
C GLY A 283 26.08 -23.81 -11.79
N ALA A 284 26.50 -25.07 -11.85
CA ALA A 284 25.72 -26.24 -11.47
C ALA A 284 25.21 -26.17 -10.01
N ILE A 285 23.91 -26.41 -9.83
CA ILE A 285 23.37 -26.90 -8.56
C ILE A 285 23.45 -28.43 -8.62
N ASP A 286 24.40 -28.99 -7.87
CA ASP A 286 24.53 -30.43 -7.65
C ASP A 286 23.32 -30.92 -6.83
N THR A 287 22.45 -31.71 -7.45
CA THR A 287 21.24 -32.29 -6.82
C THR A 287 21.44 -33.74 -6.36
N SER A 288 22.68 -34.19 -6.15
CA SER A 288 22.95 -35.61 -5.88
C SER A 288 22.73 -36.11 -4.44
N ASP A 289 22.29 -35.28 -3.48
CA ASP A 289 22.12 -35.70 -2.08
C ASP A 289 20.69 -35.49 -1.49
N ALA A 290 19.65 -35.89 -2.24
CA ALA A 290 18.30 -35.97 -1.69
C ALA A 290 17.59 -37.30 -2.03
N THR A 291 18.20 -38.42 -1.64
CA THR A 291 17.51 -39.71 -1.47
C THR A 291 17.57 -40.12 0.00
N ALA A 292 16.55 -39.74 0.76
CA ALA A 292 16.27 -40.35 2.06
C ALA A 292 14.90 -41.04 1.98
N GLU A 293 14.94 -42.36 2.13
CA GLU A 293 13.83 -43.31 2.22
C GLU A 293 12.73 -42.85 3.19
N ILE A 294 11.47 -42.88 2.74
CA ILE A 294 10.33 -43.12 3.64
C ILE A 294 9.38 -44.12 2.96
N ASP A 295 9.20 -45.24 3.67
CA ASP A 295 8.41 -46.43 3.37
C ASP A 295 6.94 -46.14 3.00
N GLY A 296 6.42 -47.04 2.16
CA GLY A 296 5.09 -46.94 1.57
C GLY A 296 3.93 -47.26 2.51
N GLN A 297 2.78 -46.65 2.20
CA GLN A 297 1.46 -47.24 2.44
C GLN A 297 0.41 -46.58 1.55
N GLU A 298 -0.13 -47.38 0.62
CA GLU A 298 -1.24 -47.04 -0.27
C GLU A 298 -2.55 -46.83 0.52
N ALA A 299 -3.33 -45.81 0.16
CA ALA A 299 -4.71 -45.64 0.62
C ALA A 299 -5.68 -45.63 -0.60
N LYS A 300 -6.59 -46.62 -0.60
CA LYS A 300 -7.70 -46.82 -1.55
C LYS A 300 -8.83 -45.80 -1.35
N PRO A 301 -9.68 -45.55 -2.38
CA PRO A 301 -10.86 -44.70 -2.28
C PRO A 301 -12.09 -45.49 -1.76
N SER A 302 -12.92 -44.87 -0.92
CA SER A 302 -14.18 -45.44 -0.41
C SER A 302 -15.42 -44.81 -1.06
N GLN A 303 -16.34 -45.69 -1.48
CA GLN A 303 -17.70 -45.45 -1.96
C GLN A 303 -18.71 -45.12 -0.83
N ALA A 304 -19.95 -44.83 -1.24
CA ALA A 304 -21.26 -44.83 -0.52
C ALA A 304 -21.84 -43.41 -0.30
N ASP A 305 -23.08 -43.03 -0.64
CA ASP A 305 -24.30 -43.77 -0.98
C ASP A 305 -25.33 -42.93 -1.76
N GLU A 306 -26.25 -43.64 -2.41
CA GLU A 306 -27.43 -43.21 -3.17
C GLU A 306 -28.59 -42.69 -2.29
N ALA A 307 -29.44 -41.80 -2.83
CA ALA A 307 -30.89 -41.83 -2.59
C ALA A 307 -31.66 -41.06 -3.68
N ALA A 308 -32.58 -41.76 -4.35
CA ALA A 308 -33.51 -41.26 -5.35
C ALA A 308 -34.85 -40.81 -4.72
N GLY A 309 -35.61 -39.95 -5.41
CA GLY A 309 -36.99 -39.60 -5.07
C GLY A 309 -37.64 -38.62 -6.04
N ASP A 310 -38.47 -39.16 -6.94
CA ASP A 310 -39.38 -38.52 -7.91
C ASP A 310 -40.70 -38.09 -7.23
N ASP A 311 -41.24 -36.90 -7.51
CA ASP A 311 -42.69 -36.73 -7.79
C ASP A 311 -43.08 -35.33 -8.35
N ARG A 312 -44.16 -35.32 -9.14
CA ARG A 312 -44.67 -34.25 -10.01
C ARG A 312 -45.77 -33.38 -9.37
N ARG A 313 -45.93 -32.12 -9.83
CA ARG A 313 -47.19 -31.37 -10.19
C ARG A 313 -46.89 -29.86 -10.38
N VAL A 314 -47.01 -29.27 -11.58
CA VAL A 314 -48.18 -28.77 -12.36
C VAL A 314 -48.57 -27.30 -12.07
N ALA A 315 -48.42 -26.47 -13.13
CA ALA A 315 -49.18 -25.26 -13.56
C ALA A 315 -49.24 -24.01 -12.65
N ASP A 316 -49.31 -22.76 -13.13
CA ASP A 316 -49.22 -22.11 -14.46
C ASP A 316 -49.20 -20.58 -14.20
N ASP A 317 -48.93 -19.82 -15.27
CA ASP A 317 -49.42 -18.47 -15.61
C ASP A 317 -48.48 -17.25 -15.62
N ASN A 318 -48.15 -16.89 -16.88
CA ASN A 318 -48.22 -15.56 -17.51
C ASN A 318 -47.16 -14.49 -17.18
N ALA A 319 -46.62 -13.68 -18.11
CA ALA A 319 -46.74 -13.52 -19.56
C ALA A 319 -45.56 -12.61 -19.99
N SER A 320 -44.69 -13.06 -20.89
CA SER A 320 -44.42 -12.48 -22.22
C SER A 320 -44.30 -10.95 -22.33
N GLU A 321 -43.09 -10.48 -22.64
CA GLU A 321 -42.88 -9.50 -23.71
C GLU A 321 -41.54 -9.80 -24.40
N SER A 322 -41.66 -10.30 -25.63
CA SER A 322 -40.59 -10.63 -26.58
C SER A 322 -40.27 -9.40 -27.43
N ALA A 323 -39.00 -9.13 -27.67
CA ALA A 323 -38.33 -9.21 -28.98
C ALA A 323 -37.80 -7.84 -29.42
N ASP A 324 -36.48 -7.74 -29.56
CA ASP A 324 -35.91 -7.41 -30.86
C ASP A 324 -34.46 -7.89 -30.94
N ALA A 325 -34.28 -8.94 -31.73
CA ALA A 325 -32.98 -9.41 -32.20
C ALA A 325 -32.60 -8.56 -33.43
N GLY A 326 -31.88 -7.46 -33.18
CA GLY A 326 -31.17 -6.72 -34.21
C GLY A 326 -29.74 -7.25 -34.32
N SER A 327 -29.48 -7.99 -35.39
CA SER A 327 -28.15 -8.44 -35.83
C SER A 327 -27.10 -7.32 -35.78
N ALA A 328 -26.19 -7.37 -34.81
CA ALA A 328 -24.90 -6.69 -34.88
C ALA A 328 -23.82 -7.76 -35.01
N VAL A 329 -23.26 -7.82 -36.22
CA VAL A 329 -22.03 -8.54 -36.56
C VAL A 329 -20.98 -8.22 -35.49
N ALA A 330 -20.62 -9.24 -34.68
CA ALA A 330 -19.53 -9.14 -33.73
C ALA A 330 -18.21 -9.07 -34.52
N ASN A 331 -17.84 -7.85 -34.93
CA ASN A 331 -16.52 -7.57 -35.45
C ASN A 331 -15.49 -7.94 -34.38
N SER A 332 -14.59 -8.86 -34.74
CA SER A 332 -13.33 -9.21 -34.06
C SER A 332 -13.18 -8.65 -32.64
N SER A 333 -13.63 -9.40 -31.64
CA SER A 333 -13.54 -9.04 -30.23
C SER A 333 -12.08 -8.92 -29.80
N GLN A 334 -11.54 -7.70 -29.86
CA GLN A 334 -10.35 -7.30 -29.13
C GLN A 334 -10.59 -7.65 -27.66
N ALA A 335 -9.76 -8.54 -27.10
CA ALA A 335 -9.88 -8.94 -25.70
C ALA A 335 -9.88 -7.69 -24.80
N ASP A 336 -10.82 -7.61 -23.86
CA ASP A 336 -10.90 -6.49 -22.90
C ASP A 336 -9.55 -6.38 -22.17
N PRO A 337 -8.78 -5.28 -22.31
CA PRO A 337 -7.46 -5.17 -21.71
C PRO A 337 -7.51 -4.95 -20.20
N PHE A 338 -8.71 -4.91 -19.60
CA PHE A 338 -8.93 -4.66 -18.18
C PHE A 338 -9.40 -5.91 -17.44
N ILE A 339 -8.99 -6.04 -16.18
CA ILE A 339 -9.41 -7.13 -15.26
C ILE A 339 -10.21 -6.54 -14.10
N LYS A 340 -11.12 -7.32 -13.52
CA LYS A 340 -11.87 -6.92 -12.31
C LYS A 340 -11.14 -7.37 -11.04
N LEU A 341 -10.78 -6.42 -10.19
CA LEU A 341 -10.23 -6.66 -8.85
C LEU A 341 -11.00 -5.80 -7.83
N GLY A 342 -11.50 -6.41 -6.75
CA GLY A 342 -12.29 -5.69 -5.74
C GLY A 342 -13.57 -5.03 -6.29
N GLY A 343 -14.10 -5.52 -7.41
CA GLY A 343 -15.25 -4.92 -8.11
C GLY A 343 -14.90 -3.82 -9.12
N ASN A 344 -13.64 -3.35 -9.15
CA ASN A 344 -13.16 -2.30 -10.05
C ASN A 344 -12.43 -2.86 -11.27
N ARG A 345 -12.52 -2.17 -12.42
CA ARG A 345 -11.71 -2.48 -13.61
C ARG A 345 -10.31 -1.87 -13.47
N ILE A 346 -9.28 -2.68 -13.67
CA ILE A 346 -7.88 -2.29 -13.59
C ILE A 346 -7.12 -2.73 -14.84
N GLN A 347 -6.13 -1.95 -15.25
CA GLN A 347 -5.11 -2.42 -16.19
C GLN A 347 -4.13 -3.34 -15.46
N PRO A 348 -3.86 -4.55 -15.98
CA PRO A 348 -2.97 -5.50 -15.32
C PRO A 348 -1.53 -5.02 -15.20
N LEU A 349 -1.08 -4.13 -16.08
CA LEU A 349 0.32 -3.69 -16.15
C LEU A 349 0.54 -2.24 -15.70
N TYR A 350 -0.54 -1.51 -15.38
CA TYR A 350 -0.44 -0.11 -14.98
C TYR A 350 0.00 0.05 -13.52
N VAL A 351 1.05 0.81 -13.26
CA VAL A 351 1.60 0.97 -11.92
C VAL A 351 1.17 2.31 -11.31
N GLY A 352 1.28 3.39 -12.09
CA GLY A 352 1.02 4.74 -11.63
C GLY A 352 2.12 5.33 -10.75
N GLY A 353 2.00 6.63 -10.51
CA GLY A 353 3.01 7.43 -9.83
C GLY A 353 2.90 7.52 -8.31
N LEU A 354 3.88 8.22 -7.72
CA LEU A 354 3.94 8.54 -6.29
C LEU A 354 3.04 9.72 -5.93
N ALA A 355 2.57 9.73 -4.68
CA ALA A 355 1.63 10.72 -4.17
C ALA A 355 1.62 10.77 -2.65
N SER A 356 1.29 11.93 -2.09
CA SER A 356 1.22 12.16 -0.66
C SER A 356 -0.18 12.55 -0.20
N SER A 357 -0.46 12.31 1.08
CA SER A 357 -1.62 12.91 1.76
C SER A 357 -1.33 14.33 2.26
N HIS A 358 -0.08 14.80 2.13
CA HIS A 358 0.32 16.17 2.45
C HIS A 358 0.05 17.11 1.27
N PRO A 359 -0.61 18.25 1.47
CA PRO A 359 -0.90 19.18 0.37
C PRO A 359 0.37 19.79 -0.24
N GLY A 360 0.46 19.78 -1.58
CA GLY A 360 1.48 20.51 -2.33
C GLY A 360 2.88 19.88 -2.35
N VAL A 361 3.12 18.81 -1.61
CA VAL A 361 4.44 18.18 -1.51
C VAL A 361 4.35 16.67 -1.42
N VAL A 362 5.38 15.99 -1.90
CA VAL A 362 5.59 14.56 -1.70
C VAL A 362 7.00 14.34 -1.15
N ASN A 363 7.12 13.52 -0.11
CA ASN A 363 8.41 13.23 0.49
C ASN A 363 9.03 11.96 -0.13
N PHE A 364 10.33 12.00 -0.34
CA PHE A 364 11.12 10.94 -0.94
C PHE A 364 12.43 10.74 -0.19
N THR A 365 12.97 9.54 -0.29
CA THR A 365 14.33 9.16 0.08
C THR A 365 15.14 8.99 -1.20
N CYS A 366 16.31 9.60 -1.27
CA CYS A 366 17.29 9.40 -2.33
C CYS A 366 18.16 8.17 -2.03
N ALA A 367 18.89 7.65 -3.01
CA ALA A 367 19.72 6.47 -2.86
C ALA A 367 20.90 6.67 -1.88
N ASP A 368 21.28 7.92 -1.56
CA ASP A 368 22.24 8.25 -0.50
C ASP A 368 21.63 8.21 0.93
N GLY A 369 20.33 7.93 1.03
CA GLY A 369 19.57 7.90 2.28
C GLY A 369 19.07 9.27 2.76
N SER A 370 19.35 10.35 2.01
CA SER A 370 18.80 11.67 2.31
C SER A 370 17.30 11.71 2.04
N VAL A 371 16.54 12.42 2.88
CA VAL A 371 15.10 12.60 2.71
C VAL A 371 14.80 14.02 2.23
N ARG A 372 14.10 14.13 1.10
CA ARG A 372 13.78 15.38 0.42
C ARG A 372 12.28 15.48 0.14
N SER A 373 11.79 16.71 0.04
CA SER A 373 10.40 16.97 -0.32
C SER A 373 10.36 17.65 -1.68
N LEU A 374 9.62 17.08 -2.61
CA LEU A 374 9.38 17.67 -3.93
C LEU A 374 8.00 18.33 -3.95
N SER A 375 7.92 19.47 -4.63
CA SER A 375 6.64 20.12 -4.94
C SER A 375 5.86 19.31 -5.97
N ASP A 376 4.53 19.32 -5.90
CA ASP A 376 3.68 18.75 -6.96
C ASP A 376 3.82 19.51 -8.31
N GLY A 377 4.28 20.75 -8.26
CA GLY A 377 4.61 21.58 -9.42
C GLY A 377 5.99 21.33 -10.02
N VAL A 378 6.74 20.30 -9.59
CA VAL A 378 8.03 19.95 -10.18
C VAL A 378 7.86 19.63 -11.67
N SER A 379 8.82 20.07 -12.49
CA SER A 379 8.83 19.74 -13.92
C SER A 379 8.89 18.23 -14.11
N LYS A 380 8.01 17.71 -14.99
CA LYS A 380 7.94 16.28 -15.30
C LYS A 380 9.31 15.73 -15.72
N THR A 381 10.04 16.42 -16.58
CA THR A 381 11.35 15.96 -17.07
C THR A 381 12.35 15.79 -15.94
N ILE A 382 12.42 16.75 -15.01
CA ILE A 382 13.31 16.64 -13.85
C ILE A 382 12.87 15.51 -12.94
N TYR A 383 11.57 15.38 -12.69
CA TYR A 383 11.05 14.30 -11.87
C TYR A 383 11.35 12.91 -12.44
N GLN A 384 11.28 12.75 -13.77
CA GLN A 384 11.64 11.51 -14.46
C GLN A 384 13.14 11.21 -14.36
N ARG A 385 14.00 12.21 -14.56
CA ARG A 385 15.47 12.07 -14.36
C ARG A 385 15.79 11.62 -12.93
N LEU A 386 15.13 12.21 -11.94
CA LEU A 386 15.29 11.78 -10.54
C LEU A 386 14.85 10.32 -10.32
N GLY A 387 13.93 9.77 -11.13
CA GLY A 387 13.52 8.36 -11.08
C GLY A 387 14.39 7.40 -11.89
N HIS A 388 15.39 7.91 -12.61
CA HIS A 388 16.36 7.15 -13.39
C HIS A 388 17.71 7.07 -12.64
N ARG A 389 18.44 5.95 -12.76
CA ARG A 389 19.71 5.75 -12.02
C ARG A 389 20.99 5.95 -12.86
N PHE A 390 20.92 5.87 -14.19
CA PHE A 390 22.09 5.97 -15.09
C PHE A 390 21.89 6.78 -16.40
N ASP A 391 20.99 7.76 -16.48
CA ASP A 391 20.72 8.49 -17.74
C ASP A 391 21.85 9.47 -18.15
N GLY A 392 22.77 9.77 -17.23
CA GLY A 392 23.90 10.68 -17.42
C GLY A 392 23.51 12.17 -17.35
N GLU A 393 22.24 12.49 -17.10
CA GLU A 393 21.68 13.84 -17.11
C GLU A 393 21.59 14.38 -15.68
N ILE A 394 22.72 14.87 -15.17
CA ILE A 394 22.79 15.45 -13.82
C ILE A 394 21.79 16.61 -13.70
N VAL A 395 20.96 16.51 -12.68
CA VAL A 395 19.97 17.53 -12.32
C VAL A 395 20.72 18.69 -11.64
N GLU A 396 21.19 19.68 -12.43
CA GLU A 396 21.84 20.89 -11.92
C GLU A 396 20.85 21.73 -11.08
N GLU A 397 21.12 21.83 -9.77
CA GLU A 397 20.43 22.65 -8.76
C GLU A 397 18.89 22.73 -8.87
N PHE A 398 18.21 21.80 -8.19
CA PHE A 398 16.74 21.81 -8.04
C PHE A 398 16.25 21.91 -6.59
N TRP A 399 17.11 22.34 -5.66
CA TRP A 399 16.82 22.38 -4.22
C TRP A 399 16.63 23.80 -3.69
#